data_AF-A0A9X2MAP3-F1
#
_entry.id   AF-A0A9X2MAP3-F1
#
_cell.length_a   1.000
_cell.length_b   1.000
_cell.length_c   1.000
_cell.angle_alpha   90.00
_cell.angle_beta   90.00
_cell.angle_gamma   90.00
#
_symmetry.space_group_name_H-M   'P 1'
#
loop_
_entity.id
_entity.type
_entity.pdbx_description
1 polymer ?
#
loop_
_entity_poly.entity_id
_entity_poly.type
_entity_poly.pdbx_seq_one_letter_code
_entity_poly.pdbx_strand_id
1 'polypeptide(L)'
;MTDGPRPTGTLWSDGYDPVLDLSALRRAELTERPYRWAELPDTLRGAQGRTAHRLETEFPTRGFRLTERTDRETGKTYRTRNLPLIAQGRPVAGSRFALSPLWRRLVDELASSEYRAAVAEATGCRLEGCFIEARAVRYGPGYWISPHTDRPDKVVTQLWYFNSQWPANWQGTLRILGSPAPDDVRAEITPHQGSSVLLVRSGHSWHCVTPVSADASQDRRTLLLHFVDPAADTTAGGPAPGAEK
;
A
#
# COMPACT_ATOMS: atom_id res chain seq x y z
N MET A 1 22.86 -35.91 23.63
CA MET A 1 22.36 -34.52 23.56
C MET A 1 22.68 -34.02 22.16
N THR A 2 21.70 -34.08 21.27
CA THR A 2 21.82 -33.68 19.86
C THR A 2 21.56 -32.19 19.77
N ASP A 3 22.62 -31.43 19.48
CA ASP A 3 22.57 -30.01 19.18
C ASP A 3 21.94 -29.86 17.78
N GLY A 4 20.70 -29.36 17.73
CA GLY A 4 19.98 -29.12 16.48
C GLY A 4 20.50 -27.87 15.78
N PRO A 5 20.43 -27.79 14.44
CA PRO A 5 20.95 -26.65 13.72
C PRO A 5 20.12 -25.40 14.04
N ARG A 6 20.81 -24.34 14.46
CA ARG A 6 20.23 -22.98 14.57
C ARG A 6 19.81 -22.53 13.18
N PRO A 7 18.67 -21.82 13.04
CA PRO A 7 18.24 -21.32 11.74
C PRO A 7 19.23 -20.27 11.24
N THR A 8 19.95 -20.63 10.19
CA THR A 8 20.85 -19.76 9.43
C THR A 8 20.06 -19.04 8.35
N GLY A 9 20.24 -17.73 8.25
CA GLY A 9 20.06 -16.99 7.00
C GLY A 9 19.15 -15.78 7.08
N THR A 10 19.62 -14.69 7.70
CA THR A 10 19.13 -13.36 7.34
C THR A 10 19.66 -13.06 5.93
N LEU A 11 18.78 -12.87 4.95
CA LEU A 11 19.11 -12.59 3.54
C LEU A 11 19.94 -11.30 3.28
N TRP A 12 20.31 -10.57 4.35
CA TRP A 12 21.00 -9.27 4.27
C TRP A 12 22.51 -9.36 4.58
N SER A 13 23.16 -10.46 4.19
CA SER A 13 24.61 -10.66 4.39
C SER A 13 25.51 -9.84 3.45
N ASP A 14 24.94 -8.98 2.60
CA ASP A 14 25.69 -8.15 1.62
C ASP A 14 26.03 -6.72 2.12
N GLY A 15 25.96 -6.46 3.43
CA GLY A 15 26.47 -5.20 4.01
C GLY A 15 25.67 -3.93 3.66
N TYR A 16 24.45 -4.06 3.15
CA TYR A 16 23.53 -2.94 2.96
C TYR A 16 22.50 -2.86 4.08
N ASP A 17 22.26 -1.65 4.58
CA ASP A 17 21.22 -1.40 5.58
C ASP A 17 19.82 -1.70 5.00
N PRO A 18 18.98 -2.48 5.71
CA PRO A 18 17.61 -2.75 5.29
C PRO A 18 16.79 -1.45 5.19
N VAL A 19 15.91 -1.39 4.18
CA VAL A 19 15.05 -0.25 3.90
C VAL A 19 13.82 -0.26 4.79
N LEU A 20 13.20 -1.43 5.01
CA LEU A 20 11.99 -1.58 5.81
C LEU A 20 12.29 -1.81 7.30
N ASP A 21 11.50 -1.16 8.16
CA ASP A 21 11.47 -1.48 9.58
C ASP A 21 10.39 -2.53 9.85
N LEU A 22 10.75 -3.79 9.64
CA LEU A 22 9.85 -4.91 9.90
C LEU A 22 9.48 -5.06 11.39
N SER A 23 10.27 -4.51 12.31
CA SER A 23 9.94 -4.54 13.74
C SER A 23 8.87 -3.50 14.06
N ALA A 24 8.95 -2.31 13.46
CA ALA A 24 7.88 -1.31 13.54
C ALA A 24 6.58 -1.86 12.93
N LEU A 25 6.67 -2.51 11.77
CA LEU A 25 5.52 -3.13 11.11
C LEU A 25 4.83 -4.19 11.99
N ARG A 26 5.59 -5.08 12.64
CA ARG A 26 5.04 -6.11 13.54
C ARG A 26 4.31 -5.55 14.75
N ARG A 27 4.68 -4.35 15.20
CA ARG A 27 4.02 -3.65 16.33
C ARG A 27 2.80 -2.85 15.89
N ALA A 28 2.32 -3.02 14.66
CA ALA A 28 1.11 -2.36 14.18
C ALA A 28 -0.08 -2.65 15.11
N GLU A 29 -0.70 -1.60 15.62
CA GLU A 29 -1.94 -1.69 16.37
C GLU A 29 -3.11 -1.37 15.44
N LEU A 30 -3.82 -2.43 15.02
CA LEU A 30 -4.97 -2.27 14.15
C LEU A 30 -6.16 -1.68 14.90
N THR A 31 -6.70 -0.58 14.38
CA THR A 31 -8.04 -0.11 14.68
C THR A 31 -9.06 -1.11 14.14
N GLU A 32 -10.01 -1.55 14.95
CA GLU A 32 -11.01 -2.57 14.58
C GLU A 32 -12.23 -2.01 13.84
N ARG A 33 -12.55 -0.72 14.02
CA ARG A 33 -13.72 -0.06 13.42
C ARG A 33 -13.32 1.15 12.56
N PRO A 34 -13.96 1.41 11.40
CA PRO A 34 -15.12 0.69 10.84
C PRO A 34 -14.77 -0.69 10.26
N TYR A 35 -13.49 -0.97 10.06
CA TYR A 35 -12.90 -2.26 9.75
C TYR A 35 -11.46 -2.26 10.28
N ARG A 36 -10.71 -3.34 10.06
CA ARG A 36 -9.33 -3.50 10.53
C ARG A 36 -8.32 -2.71 9.68
N TRP A 37 -7.72 -1.66 10.25
CA TRP A 37 -6.69 -0.83 9.59
C TRP A 37 -5.73 -0.16 10.59
N ALA A 38 -4.57 0.30 10.14
CA ALA A 38 -3.67 1.13 10.94
C ALA A 38 -2.90 2.14 10.08
N GLU A 39 -2.66 3.32 10.63
CA GLU A 39 -1.59 4.22 10.19
C GLU A 39 -0.31 3.89 10.97
N LEU A 40 0.79 3.71 10.25
CA LEU A 40 2.05 3.22 10.78
C LEU A 40 3.13 4.29 10.55
N PRO A 41 3.54 5.03 11.59
CA PRO A 41 4.74 5.84 11.50
C PRO A 41 5.97 4.92 11.42
N ASP A 42 7.02 5.39 10.75
CA ASP A 42 8.36 4.81 10.82
C ASP A 42 8.53 3.36 10.31
N THR A 43 7.76 2.96 9.31
CA THR A 43 7.95 1.64 8.64
C THR A 43 9.14 1.61 7.68
N LEU A 44 9.84 2.74 7.50
CA LEU A 44 11.08 2.86 6.75
C LEU A 44 12.23 3.11 7.73
N ARG A 45 13.25 2.25 7.70
CA ARG A 45 14.43 2.36 8.58
C ARG A 45 15.26 3.59 8.26
N GLY A 46 15.90 4.16 9.26
CA GLY A 46 16.95 5.16 9.10
C GLY A 46 16.77 6.31 10.08
N ALA A 47 17.87 6.71 10.72
CA ALA A 47 17.86 7.80 11.68
C ALA A 47 17.29 9.08 11.04
N GLN A 48 16.39 9.75 11.76
CA GLN A 48 15.85 11.06 11.40
C GLN A 48 15.22 11.10 9.99
N GLY A 49 14.60 10.00 9.54
CA GLY A 49 13.89 9.95 8.25
C GLY A 49 14.78 9.95 7.01
N ARG A 50 16.10 9.75 7.13
CA ARG A 50 17.04 9.81 6.00
C ARG A 50 16.65 8.92 4.82
N THR A 51 16.24 7.68 5.09
CA THR A 51 15.83 6.74 4.03
C THR A 51 14.53 7.17 3.37
N ALA A 52 13.55 7.62 4.15
CA ALA A 52 12.32 8.18 3.61
C ALA A 52 12.61 9.38 2.71
N HIS A 53 13.57 10.24 3.07
CA HIS A 53 13.96 11.41 2.27
C HIS A 53 14.60 11.00 0.96
N ARG A 54 15.53 10.04 1.01
CA ARG A 54 16.12 9.49 -0.20
C ARG A 54 15.09 8.82 -1.12
N LEU A 55 14.17 8.02 -0.57
CA LEU A 55 13.12 7.39 -1.37
C LEU A 55 12.18 8.40 -2.02
N GLU A 56 11.88 9.51 -1.35
CA GLU A 56 11.12 10.63 -1.94
C GLU A 56 11.89 11.32 -3.07
N THR A 57 13.16 11.68 -2.85
CA THR A 57 14.01 12.34 -3.87
C THR A 57 14.22 11.41 -5.07
N GLU A 58 14.43 10.13 -4.82
CA GLU A 58 14.68 9.11 -5.84
C GLU A 58 13.38 8.47 -6.36
N PHE A 59 12.20 9.00 -6.01
CA PHE A 59 10.91 8.45 -6.45
C PHE A 59 10.88 8.33 -7.98
N PRO A 60 10.46 7.19 -8.56
CA PRO A 60 10.54 6.97 -10.01
C PRO A 60 9.83 8.08 -10.79
N THR A 61 10.48 8.59 -11.84
CA THR A 61 9.96 9.71 -12.64
C THR A 61 9.46 9.30 -14.02
N ARG A 62 9.82 8.10 -14.50
CA ARG A 62 9.52 7.59 -15.85
C ARG A 62 8.83 6.22 -15.79
N GLY A 63 8.24 5.80 -16.91
CA GLY A 63 7.59 4.49 -17.05
C GLY A 63 6.14 4.42 -16.55
N PHE A 64 5.60 5.53 -16.01
CA PHE A 64 4.21 5.62 -15.59
C PHE A 64 3.26 5.62 -16.78
N ARG A 65 2.15 4.90 -16.65
CA ARG A 65 1.03 4.94 -17.60
C ARG A 65 -0.19 5.52 -16.91
N LEU A 66 -0.90 6.41 -17.59
CA LEU A 66 -2.20 6.89 -17.12
C LEU A 66 -3.17 5.71 -17.14
N THR A 67 -3.92 5.55 -16.05
CA THR A 67 -5.01 4.59 -15.93
C THR A 67 -6.23 5.35 -15.46
N GLU A 68 -7.25 5.34 -16.30
CA GLU A 68 -8.58 5.82 -15.98
C GLU A 68 -9.53 4.63 -16.14
N ARG A 69 -10.33 4.38 -15.10
CA ARG A 69 -11.23 3.23 -15.08
C ARG A 69 -12.56 3.65 -14.51
N THR A 70 -13.61 3.15 -15.16
CA THR A 70 -14.98 3.06 -14.63
C THR A 70 -15.34 1.59 -14.62
N ASP A 71 -15.37 1.01 -13.44
CA ASP A 71 -15.81 -0.36 -13.24
C ASP A 71 -17.35 -0.39 -13.21
N ARG A 72 -17.96 -1.05 -14.19
CA ARG A 72 -19.43 -1.07 -14.33
C ARG A 72 -20.12 -1.96 -13.30
N GLU A 73 -19.41 -2.93 -12.74
CA GLU A 73 -19.96 -3.90 -11.79
C GLU A 73 -19.94 -3.35 -10.38
N THR A 74 -18.80 -2.76 -9.99
CA THR A 74 -18.61 -2.21 -8.63
C THR A 74 -18.90 -0.71 -8.54
N GLY A 75 -19.09 -0.03 -9.67
CA GLY A 75 -19.21 1.44 -9.74
C GLY A 75 -17.91 2.19 -9.45
N LYS A 76 -16.80 1.48 -9.17
CA LYS A 76 -15.52 2.08 -8.82
C LYS A 76 -14.95 2.89 -9.98
N THR A 77 -14.67 4.18 -9.73
CA THR A 77 -13.98 5.06 -10.67
C THR A 77 -12.66 5.55 -10.12
N TYR A 78 -11.66 5.68 -10.99
CA TYR A 78 -10.40 6.32 -10.60
C TYR A 78 -9.62 6.83 -11.79
N ARG A 79 -8.73 7.78 -11.49
CA ARG A 79 -7.72 8.30 -12.42
C ARG A 79 -6.39 8.39 -11.71
N THR A 80 -5.40 7.63 -12.17
CA THR A 80 -4.06 7.56 -11.55
C THR A 80 -2.99 7.31 -12.59
N ARG A 81 -1.73 7.64 -12.29
CA ARG A 81 -0.58 7.18 -13.08
C ARG A 81 0.11 6.05 -12.33
N ASN A 82 0.33 4.92 -13.01
CA ASN A 82 0.84 3.70 -12.39
C ASN A 82 2.13 3.22 -13.05
N LEU A 83 3.09 2.81 -12.22
CA LEU A 83 4.29 2.07 -12.61
C LEU A 83 4.29 0.74 -11.85
N PRO A 84 4.00 -0.40 -12.50
CA PRO A 84 4.08 -1.72 -11.87
C PRO A 84 5.51 -2.00 -11.40
N LEU A 85 5.67 -2.47 -10.16
CA LEU A 85 6.97 -2.80 -9.56
C LEU A 85 7.12 -4.29 -9.31
N ILE A 86 6.05 -4.93 -8.82
CA ILE A 86 5.95 -6.37 -8.59
C ILE A 86 4.64 -6.85 -9.21
N ALA A 87 4.70 -7.91 -10.01
CA ALA A 87 3.54 -8.59 -10.57
C ALA A 87 3.65 -10.08 -10.27
N GLN A 88 2.57 -10.68 -9.74
CA GLN A 88 2.55 -12.11 -9.37
C GLN A 88 3.74 -12.53 -8.49
N GLY A 89 4.10 -11.68 -7.52
CA GLY A 89 5.20 -11.92 -6.59
C GLY A 89 6.60 -11.73 -7.17
N ARG A 90 6.76 -11.30 -8.43
CA ARG A 90 8.06 -11.10 -9.07
C ARG A 90 8.30 -9.64 -9.45
N PRO A 91 9.51 -9.08 -9.23
CA PRO A 91 9.85 -7.76 -9.73
C PRO A 91 9.67 -7.65 -11.25
N VAL A 92 9.08 -6.54 -11.70
CA VAL A 92 8.85 -6.28 -13.13
C VAL A 92 10.13 -5.77 -13.78
N ALA A 93 10.73 -6.60 -14.64
CA ALA A 93 12.02 -6.30 -15.29
C ALA A 93 12.04 -4.95 -16.01
N GLY A 94 10.98 -4.62 -16.76
CA GLY A 94 10.88 -3.36 -17.51
C GLY A 94 10.89 -2.11 -16.63
N SER A 95 10.36 -2.20 -15.41
CA SER A 95 10.33 -1.08 -14.47
C SER A 95 11.65 -0.90 -13.73
N ARG A 96 12.43 -1.98 -13.56
CA ARG A 96 13.68 -1.97 -12.79
C ARG A 96 14.69 -0.94 -13.30
N PHE A 97 14.71 -0.69 -14.62
CA PHE A 97 15.55 0.34 -15.24
C PHE A 97 15.19 1.78 -14.82
N ALA A 98 13.93 2.03 -14.44
CA ALA A 98 13.47 3.34 -13.96
C ALA A 98 13.69 3.54 -12.45
N LEU A 99 14.16 2.52 -11.73
CA LEU A 99 14.36 2.55 -10.28
C LEU A 99 15.82 2.84 -9.94
N SER A 100 16.03 3.68 -8.94
CA SER A 100 17.33 3.85 -8.28
C SER A 100 17.74 2.57 -7.53
N PRO A 101 19.02 2.42 -7.13
CA PRO A 101 19.46 1.28 -6.32
C PRO A 101 18.67 1.13 -5.02
N LEU A 102 18.30 2.23 -4.34
CA LEU A 102 17.51 2.18 -3.11
C LEU A 102 16.08 1.68 -3.36
N TRP A 103 15.43 2.15 -4.43
CA TRP A 103 14.10 1.65 -4.83
C TRP A 103 14.12 0.18 -5.26
N ARG A 104 15.19 -0.28 -5.92
CA ARG A 104 15.36 -1.71 -6.25
C ARG A 104 15.45 -2.55 -4.99
N ARG A 105 16.23 -2.11 -3.99
CA ARG A 105 16.30 -2.78 -2.68
C ARG A 105 14.95 -2.83 -1.98
N LEU A 106 14.21 -1.71 -1.94
CA LEU A 106 12.85 -1.69 -1.39
C LEU A 106 11.96 -2.72 -2.09
N VAL A 107 11.98 -2.79 -3.43
CA VAL A 107 11.19 -3.77 -4.19
C VAL A 107 11.62 -5.21 -3.88
N ASP A 108 12.91 -5.47 -3.77
CA ASP A 108 13.45 -6.80 -3.45
C ASP A 108 13.07 -7.20 -2.00
N GLU A 109 13.11 -6.27 -1.04
CA GLU A 109 12.64 -6.45 0.34
C GLU A 109 11.13 -6.73 0.43
N LEU A 110 10.30 -6.01 -0.32
CA LEU A 110 8.85 -6.23 -0.36
C LEU A 110 8.50 -7.60 -0.95
N ALA A 111 9.36 -8.20 -1.79
CA ALA A 111 9.16 -9.54 -2.34
C ALA A 111 9.63 -10.67 -1.40
N SER A 112 10.24 -10.33 -0.25
CA SER A 112 10.84 -11.29 0.68
C SER A 112 9.81 -12.04 1.53
N SER A 113 10.20 -13.22 2.04
CA SER A 113 9.40 -13.96 3.01
C SER A 113 9.33 -13.27 4.37
N GLU A 114 10.35 -12.52 4.76
CA GLU A 114 10.43 -11.79 6.02
C GLU A 114 9.40 -10.66 6.06
N TYR A 115 9.26 -9.92 4.97
CA TYR A 115 8.23 -8.90 4.84
C TYR A 115 6.82 -9.51 4.92
N ARG A 116 6.58 -10.60 4.19
CA ARG A 116 5.30 -11.36 4.29
C ARG A 116 5.00 -11.79 5.72
N ALA A 117 5.97 -12.37 6.42
CA ALA A 117 5.78 -12.81 7.80
C ALA A 117 5.44 -11.64 8.72
N ALA A 118 6.12 -10.49 8.56
CA ALA A 118 5.83 -9.29 9.33
C ALA A 118 4.40 -8.77 9.10
N VAL A 119 3.91 -8.78 7.84
CA VAL A 119 2.53 -8.38 7.54
C VAL A 119 1.51 -9.39 8.08
N ALA A 120 1.79 -10.69 7.96
CA ALA A 120 0.92 -11.74 8.50
C ALA A 120 0.77 -11.62 10.03
N GLU A 121 1.87 -11.37 10.73
CA GLU A 121 1.89 -11.14 12.18
C GLU A 121 1.11 -9.87 12.55
N ALA A 122 1.40 -8.74 11.88
CA ALA A 122 0.73 -7.46 12.10
C ALA A 122 -0.79 -7.50 11.88
N THR A 123 -1.24 -8.32 10.92
CA THR A 123 -2.66 -8.37 10.52
C THR A 123 -3.41 -9.56 11.08
N GLY A 124 -2.72 -10.60 11.53
CA GLY A 124 -3.31 -11.91 11.81
C GLY A 124 -3.91 -12.58 10.57
N CYS A 125 -3.65 -12.08 9.36
CA CYS A 125 -4.16 -12.67 8.12
C CYS A 125 -3.29 -13.82 7.66
N ARG A 126 -3.93 -14.85 7.11
CA ARG A 126 -3.24 -15.97 6.44
C ARG A 126 -2.74 -15.50 5.07
N LEU A 127 -1.42 -15.47 4.87
CA LEU A 127 -0.80 -14.98 3.63
C LEU A 127 -0.02 -16.05 2.86
N GLU A 128 -0.02 -17.32 3.29
CA GLU A 128 0.64 -18.39 2.53
C GLU A 128 -0.13 -18.65 1.22
N GLY A 129 0.61 -18.82 0.12
CA GLY A 129 0.03 -18.99 -1.22
C GLY A 129 -0.38 -17.67 -1.90
N CYS A 130 -0.53 -16.57 -1.14
CA CYS A 130 -0.78 -15.26 -1.73
C CYS A 130 0.44 -14.76 -2.50
N PHE A 131 0.25 -14.08 -3.63
CA PHE A 131 1.32 -13.35 -4.31
C PHE A 131 1.22 -11.84 -4.01
N ILE A 132 2.34 -11.14 -4.19
CA ILE A 132 2.39 -9.69 -4.02
C ILE A 132 2.20 -9.00 -5.37
N GLU A 133 1.36 -7.96 -5.39
CA GLU A 133 1.32 -6.96 -6.46
C GLU A 133 1.71 -5.61 -5.87
N ALA A 134 2.72 -4.95 -6.44
CA ALA A 134 3.15 -3.64 -5.98
C ALA A 134 3.32 -2.66 -7.14
N ARG A 135 2.99 -1.40 -6.92
CA ARG A 135 3.11 -0.33 -7.92
C ARG A 135 3.44 1.02 -7.28
N ALA A 136 4.28 1.79 -7.93
CA ALA A 136 4.37 3.22 -7.66
C ALA A 136 3.18 3.93 -8.35
N VAL A 137 2.55 4.85 -7.64
CA VAL A 137 1.36 5.58 -8.06
C VAL A 137 1.60 7.08 -7.91
N ARG A 138 1.20 7.83 -8.93
CA ARG A 138 1.18 9.30 -8.93
C ARG A 138 -0.25 9.79 -9.11
N TYR A 139 -0.67 10.70 -8.24
CA TYR A 139 -1.92 11.45 -8.37
C TYR A 139 -1.57 12.90 -8.68
N GLY A 140 -1.81 13.32 -9.92
CA GLY A 140 -1.71 14.74 -10.28
C GLY A 140 -3.01 15.48 -9.95
N PRO A 141 -3.08 16.79 -10.22
CA PRO A 141 -4.30 17.57 -10.04
C PRO A 141 -5.54 16.92 -10.65
N GLY A 142 -6.60 16.84 -9.85
CA GLY A 142 -7.87 16.21 -10.20
C GLY A 142 -7.79 14.69 -10.36
N TYR A 143 -6.79 14.00 -9.79
CA TYR A 143 -6.72 12.53 -9.79
C TYR A 143 -7.28 12.01 -8.45
N TRP A 144 -8.01 10.89 -8.49
CA TRP A 144 -8.75 10.36 -7.32
C TRP A 144 -8.96 8.85 -7.44
N ILE A 145 -9.48 8.26 -6.36
CA ILE A 145 -10.13 6.94 -6.37
C ILE A 145 -11.46 7.08 -5.61
N SER A 146 -12.59 6.74 -6.23
CA SER A 146 -13.91 6.80 -5.60
C SER A 146 -14.01 5.87 -4.38
N PRO A 147 -15.02 6.05 -3.50
CA PRO A 147 -15.35 5.05 -2.48
C PRO A 147 -15.45 3.65 -3.09
N HIS A 148 -14.75 2.71 -2.46
CA HIS A 148 -14.75 1.30 -2.85
C HIS A 148 -14.28 0.43 -1.69
N THR A 149 -14.60 -0.85 -1.76
CA THR A 149 -13.78 -1.90 -1.15
C THR A 149 -12.77 -2.40 -2.15
N ASP A 150 -11.64 -2.90 -1.66
CA ASP A 150 -10.69 -3.57 -2.54
C ASP A 150 -11.28 -4.84 -3.15
N ARG A 151 -10.68 -5.30 -4.26
CA ARG A 151 -11.14 -6.49 -5.00
C ARG A 151 -11.21 -7.72 -4.08
N PRO A 152 -12.15 -8.66 -4.30
CA PRO A 152 -12.30 -9.83 -3.43
C PRO A 152 -11.07 -10.72 -3.26
N ASP A 153 -10.20 -10.76 -4.27
CA ASP A 153 -8.94 -11.52 -4.27
C ASP A 153 -7.84 -10.90 -3.40
N LYS A 154 -7.98 -9.63 -3.00
CA LYS A 154 -7.01 -8.97 -2.13
C LYS A 154 -7.28 -9.32 -0.66
N VAL A 155 -6.22 -9.68 0.06
CA VAL A 155 -6.31 -10.02 1.49
C VAL A 155 -5.89 -8.82 2.35
N VAL A 156 -4.76 -8.20 1.99
CA VAL A 156 -4.19 -7.04 2.70
C VAL A 156 -3.69 -6.03 1.68
N THR A 157 -3.92 -4.75 1.98
CA THR A 157 -3.38 -3.61 1.24
C THR A 157 -2.45 -2.83 2.15
N GLN A 158 -1.23 -2.53 1.68
CA GLN A 158 -0.33 -1.61 2.36
C GLN A 158 0.10 -0.50 1.39
N LEU A 159 0.22 0.72 1.89
CA LEU A 159 0.72 1.85 1.13
C LEU A 159 1.71 2.69 1.90
N TRP A 160 2.58 3.40 1.20
CA TRP A 160 3.55 4.34 1.75
C TRP A 160 3.49 5.67 1.01
N TYR A 161 3.74 6.75 1.72
CA TYR A 161 3.77 8.10 1.15
C TYR A 161 5.18 8.66 1.06
N PHE A 162 5.40 9.46 0.00
CA PHE A 162 6.71 10.02 -0.34
C PHE A 162 6.58 11.51 -0.65
N ASN A 163 5.82 12.24 0.17
CA ASN A 163 5.65 13.68 0.08
C ASN A 163 5.99 14.32 1.44
N SER A 164 7.16 14.96 1.53
CA SER A 164 7.61 15.69 2.73
C SER A 164 6.68 16.84 3.10
N GLN A 165 6.11 17.48 2.08
CA GLN A 165 5.14 18.55 2.22
C GLN A 165 3.86 18.21 1.49
N TRP A 166 2.75 18.25 2.22
CA TRP A 166 1.42 18.08 1.68
C TRP A 166 0.41 18.97 2.43
N PRO A 167 0.35 20.27 2.11
CA PRO A 167 -0.60 21.21 2.71
C PRO A 167 -2.05 20.72 2.60
N ALA A 168 -2.86 20.98 3.63
CA ALA A 168 -4.25 20.50 3.67
C ALA A 168 -5.10 20.96 2.46
N ASN A 169 -4.85 22.17 1.93
CA ASN A 169 -5.56 22.67 0.74
C ASN A 169 -5.25 21.89 -0.54
N TRP A 170 -4.22 21.03 -0.55
CA TRP A 170 -3.91 20.17 -1.69
C TRP A 170 -4.79 18.92 -1.79
N GLN A 171 -5.59 18.61 -0.77
CA GLN A 171 -6.52 17.48 -0.75
C GLN A 171 -5.79 16.16 -1.10
N GLY A 172 -6.36 15.21 -1.84
CA GLY A 172 -5.66 13.95 -2.15
C GLY A 172 -5.46 13.02 -0.94
N THR A 173 -6.19 13.23 0.14
CA THR A 173 -6.13 12.43 1.37
C THR A 173 -6.74 11.04 1.16
N LEU A 174 -6.20 10.04 1.85
CA LEU A 174 -6.88 8.74 1.99
C LEU A 174 -7.97 8.90 3.04
N ARG A 175 -9.19 8.45 2.74
CA ARG A 175 -10.27 8.39 3.73
C ARG A 175 -10.64 6.96 4.04
N ILE A 176 -10.76 6.67 5.33
CA ILE A 176 -11.38 5.46 5.86
C ILE A 176 -12.85 5.79 6.07
N LEU A 177 -13.75 4.99 5.49
CA LEU A 177 -15.18 5.25 5.46
C LEU A 177 -15.95 4.18 6.24
N GLY A 178 -17.07 4.58 6.84
CA GLY A 178 -17.98 3.66 7.53
C GLY A 178 -18.91 2.90 6.58
N SER A 179 -19.09 3.41 5.36
CA SER A 179 -20.05 2.92 4.37
C SER A 179 -19.60 3.35 2.96
N PRO A 180 -20.36 3.01 1.89
CA PRO A 180 -20.06 3.48 0.53
C PRO A 180 -20.20 5.00 0.36
N ALA A 181 -20.83 5.68 1.31
CA ALA A 181 -21.09 7.11 1.24
C ALA A 181 -19.78 7.91 1.44
N PRO A 182 -19.42 8.84 0.53
CA PRO A 182 -18.14 9.56 0.57
C PRO A 182 -17.99 10.54 1.75
N ASP A 183 -19.10 10.86 2.43
CA ASP A 183 -19.21 11.75 3.58
C ASP A 183 -19.24 11.02 4.93
N ASP A 184 -19.40 9.69 4.95
CA ASP A 184 -19.29 8.86 6.16
C ASP A 184 -17.82 8.60 6.53
N VAL A 185 -17.07 9.69 6.71
CA VAL A 185 -15.63 9.68 6.99
C VAL A 185 -15.38 9.32 8.45
N ARG A 186 -14.57 8.28 8.67
CA ARG A 186 -14.15 7.81 10.01
C ARG A 186 -12.71 8.16 10.34
N ALA A 187 -11.86 8.26 9.32
CA ALA A 187 -10.53 8.83 9.43
C ALA A 187 -10.10 9.45 8.11
N GLU A 188 -9.26 10.48 8.18
CA GLU A 188 -8.63 11.10 7.03
C GLU A 188 -7.12 11.13 7.25
N ILE A 189 -6.38 10.59 6.29
CA ILE A 189 -4.94 10.36 6.38
C ILE A 189 -4.25 11.19 5.30
N THR A 190 -3.41 12.11 5.75
CA THR A 190 -2.60 12.98 4.90
C THR A 190 -1.37 12.22 4.42
N PRO A 191 -0.95 12.34 3.14
CA PRO A 191 0.15 11.56 2.59
C PRO A 191 1.52 12.05 3.06
N HIS A 192 1.80 12.00 4.37
CA HIS A 192 3.06 12.43 4.95
C HIS A 192 4.17 11.44 4.68
N GLN A 193 5.30 11.94 4.22
CA GLN A 193 6.49 11.14 3.94
C GLN A 193 6.83 10.14 5.04
N GLY A 194 7.08 8.89 4.64
CA GLY A 194 7.51 7.83 5.55
C GLY A 194 6.39 7.19 6.37
N SER A 195 5.20 7.78 6.40
CA SER A 195 4.01 7.11 6.93
C SER A 195 3.52 6.02 5.97
N SER A 196 3.00 4.96 6.56
CA SER A 196 2.38 3.84 5.86
C SER A 196 0.97 3.62 6.38
N VAL A 197 0.09 3.04 5.56
CA VAL A 197 -1.24 2.63 5.99
C VAL A 197 -1.44 1.18 5.61
N LEU A 198 -1.91 0.39 6.57
CA LEU A 198 -2.22 -1.02 6.42
C LEU A 198 -3.73 -1.22 6.52
N LEU A 199 -4.34 -1.88 5.53
CA LEU A 199 -5.76 -2.15 5.45
C LEU A 199 -5.99 -3.66 5.31
N VAL A 200 -6.79 -4.24 6.20
CA VAL A 200 -7.27 -5.62 6.02
C VAL A 200 -8.56 -5.56 5.20
N ARG A 201 -8.60 -6.33 4.10
CA ARG A 201 -9.77 -6.34 3.23
C ARG A 201 -10.96 -6.96 3.98
N SER A 202 -12.12 -6.30 3.96
CA SER A 202 -13.44 -6.91 4.18
C SER A 202 -14.50 -6.40 3.19
N GLY A 203 -15.72 -6.97 3.20
CA GLY A 203 -16.86 -6.45 2.42
C GLY A 203 -17.34 -5.05 2.86
N HIS A 204 -16.81 -4.53 3.96
CA HIS A 204 -17.10 -3.20 4.50
C HIS A 204 -15.82 -2.36 4.68
N SER A 205 -14.70 -2.78 4.08
CA SER A 205 -13.43 -2.03 4.15
C SER A 205 -13.41 -0.84 3.19
N TRP A 206 -14.40 0.05 3.34
CA TRP A 206 -14.65 1.18 2.46
C TRP A 206 -13.59 2.27 2.64
N HIS A 207 -13.00 2.68 1.53
CA HIS A 207 -12.03 3.77 1.50
C HIS A 207 -12.01 4.49 0.16
N CYS A 208 -11.46 5.70 0.14
CA CYS A 208 -11.30 6.49 -1.07
C CYS A 208 -10.03 7.34 -1.02
N VAL A 209 -9.64 7.89 -2.17
CA VAL A 209 -8.65 8.97 -2.24
C VAL A 209 -9.37 10.18 -2.80
N THR A 210 -9.44 11.26 -2.00
CA THR A 210 -10.08 12.50 -2.45
C THR A 210 -9.37 13.05 -3.68
N PRO A 211 -10.05 13.81 -4.55
CA PRO A 211 -9.38 14.46 -5.67
C PRO A 211 -8.25 15.36 -5.18
N VAL A 212 -7.07 15.23 -5.80
CA VAL A 212 -5.96 16.17 -5.57
C VAL A 212 -6.39 17.55 -6.10
N SER A 213 -6.18 18.60 -5.32
CA SER A 213 -6.52 19.98 -5.70
C SER A 213 -5.72 20.46 -6.91
N ALA A 214 -6.28 21.43 -7.65
CA ALA A 214 -5.56 22.16 -8.69
C ALA A 214 -4.38 22.97 -8.14
N ASP A 215 -4.41 23.32 -6.85
CA ASP A 215 -3.37 24.09 -6.17
C ASP A 215 -2.12 23.26 -5.83
N ALA A 216 -2.18 21.93 -6.00
CA ALA A 216 -1.06 21.05 -5.70
C ALA A 216 0.08 21.28 -6.70
N SER A 217 1.25 21.71 -6.21
CA SER A 217 2.43 21.96 -7.05
C SER A 217 3.26 20.71 -7.35
N GLN A 218 2.90 19.57 -6.76
CA GLN A 218 3.49 18.27 -7.02
C GLN A 218 2.45 17.15 -6.95
N ASP A 219 2.74 16.04 -7.64
CA ASP A 219 1.92 14.84 -7.55
C ASP A 219 2.00 14.22 -6.14
N ARG A 220 0.88 13.66 -5.67
CA ARG A 220 0.87 12.73 -4.55
C ARG A 220 1.58 11.45 -4.97
N ARG A 221 2.61 11.05 -4.25
CA ARG A 221 3.48 9.92 -4.55
C ARG A 221 3.24 8.80 -3.55
N THR A 222 2.87 7.64 -4.06
CA THR A 222 2.48 6.50 -3.23
C THR A 222 3.10 5.22 -3.77
N LEU A 223 3.60 4.36 -2.88
CA LEU A 223 3.80 2.95 -3.18
C LEU A 223 2.56 2.22 -2.69
N LEU A 224 1.91 1.44 -3.54
CA LEU A 224 0.74 0.64 -3.19
C LEU A 224 1.05 -0.83 -3.41
N LEU A 225 0.81 -1.64 -2.39
CA LEU A 225 1.06 -3.08 -2.35
C LEU A 225 -0.21 -3.82 -1.95
N HIS A 226 -0.46 -4.95 -2.60
CA HIS A 226 -1.51 -5.89 -2.22
C HIS A 226 -0.94 -7.30 -2.06
N PHE A 227 -1.41 -8.01 -1.04
CA PHE A 227 -1.38 -9.47 -1.02
C PHE A 227 -2.64 -9.98 -1.71
N VAL A 228 -2.46 -10.83 -2.73
CA VAL A 228 -3.54 -11.37 -3.57
C VAL A 228 -3.57 -12.88 -3.41
N ASP A 229 -4.74 -13.41 -3.04
CA ASP A 229 -4.99 -14.84 -2.97
C ASP A 229 -5.46 -15.35 -4.35
N PRO A 230 -4.64 -16.15 -5.07
CA PRO A 230 -5.03 -16.70 -6.36
C PRO A 230 -6.21 -17.68 -6.28
N ALA A 231 -6.49 -18.24 -5.09
CA ALA A 231 -7.56 -19.19 -4.86
C ALA A 231 -8.87 -18.53 -4.39
N ALA A 232 -8.88 -17.21 -4.18
CA ALA A 232 -10.07 -16.50 -3.75
C ALA A 232 -11.18 -16.61 -4.79
N ASP A 233 -12.36 -17.02 -4.34
CA ASP A 233 -13.55 -17.00 -5.15
C ASP A 233 -13.96 -15.54 -5.43
N THR A 234 -13.69 -15.08 -6.66
CA THR A 234 -14.00 -13.71 -7.08
C THR A 234 -15.50 -13.48 -7.27
N THR A 235 -16.33 -14.52 -7.18
CA THR A 235 -17.79 -14.41 -7.24
C THR A 235 -18.44 -14.12 -5.88
N ALA A 236 -17.70 -14.29 -4.77
CA ALA A 236 -18.19 -14.12 -3.40
C ALA A 236 -18.22 -12.66 -2.91
N GLY A 237 -18.53 -11.72 -3.80
CA GLY A 237 -18.94 -10.36 -3.42
C GLY A 237 -20.38 -10.40 -2.89
N GLY A 238 -20.57 -10.92 -1.68
CA GLY A 238 -21.89 -10.91 -1.03
C GLY A 238 -22.45 -9.48 -0.96
N PRO A 239 -23.76 -9.28 -1.16
CA PRO A 239 -24.36 -7.95 -1.12
C PRO A 239 -24.07 -7.28 0.23
N ALA A 240 -23.86 -5.96 0.20
CA ALA A 240 -23.69 -5.16 1.40
C ALA A 240 -24.86 -5.42 2.36
N PRO A 241 -24.61 -5.73 3.65
CA PRO A 241 -25.68 -5.83 4.62
C PRO A 241 -26.26 -4.42 4.81
N GLY A 242 -27.52 -4.21 4.40
CA GLY A 242 -28.22 -2.93 4.61
C GLY A 242 -29.14 -2.44 3.50
N ALA A 243 -29.34 -3.19 2.41
CA ALA A 243 -30.44 -2.93 1.48
C ALA A 243 -31.68 -3.76 1.86
N GLU A 244 -32.29 -3.46 3.00
CA GLU A 244 -33.69 -3.83 3.24
C GLU A 244 -34.59 -2.61 3.00
N LYS A 245 -35.77 -2.92 2.46
CA LYS A 245 -36.74 -2.06 1.78
C LYS A 245 -37.23 -0.85 2.57
#